data_AF-A0A4Z0Z6K9-F1
#
_entry.id   AF-A0A4Z0Z6K9-F1
#
_cell.length_a   1.000
_cell.length_b   1.000
_cell.length_c   1.000
_cell.angle_alpha   90.00
_cell.angle_beta   90.00
_cell.angle_gamma   90.00
#
_symmetry.space_group_name_H-M   'P 1'
#
loop_
_entity.id
_entity.type
_entity.pdbx_description
1 polymer ?
#
loop_
_entity_poly.entity_id
_entity_poly.type
_entity_poly.pdbx_seq_one_letter_code
_entity_poly.pdbx_strand_id
1 'polypeptide(L)'
;MRPWSTSSTAIVLFCAGTIARLDRGENRASPKELDKPSVEGRIDVAIETLYPRVDPTSTTASRRPTTSTPYAVPLTTTFIPPESCNQAQLTMLSSPGYYIWLNEPVPVPGTTISDCYPPEFLEYYTTYHVNPTDVGSLVPLMSPLVCPFGWQVVANTGDYQACCPVGYDFTEPKTAIDPNRPAYGGTCYSEWPLSSSTYIEKYGSASLSGSILITASTSKFANYAHVIDGIAVSTSTTTLSAQREDSEHHTSLAPGAIAGIVVGVVAAVGLLATGVYLYARRHRQKLNQIPPAPLPKNDVTFTTTSSPIKKSLNSPAEIEQTHAAYSEMYAGSHAHELDAGHMPIEKP
;
A
#
# COMPACT_ATOMS: atom_id res chain seq x y z
N MET A 1 49.24 26.84 4.28
CA MET A 1 48.20 26.67 5.32
C MET A 1 47.08 25.83 4.70
N ARG A 2 46.82 24.62 5.22
CA ARG A 2 45.79 23.69 4.70
C ARG A 2 44.53 23.82 5.56
N PRO A 3 43.30 23.78 4.98
CA PRO A 3 42.09 23.81 5.79
C PRO A 3 41.75 22.42 6.34
N TRP A 4 41.21 22.40 7.56
CA TRP A 4 40.74 21.22 8.28
C TRP A 4 39.40 20.72 7.72
N SER A 5 39.29 19.39 7.65
CA SER A 5 38.07 18.65 7.35
C SER A 5 37.28 18.42 8.65
N THR A 6 36.02 18.87 8.68
CA THR A 6 35.10 18.60 9.78
C THR A 6 34.35 17.30 9.52
N SER A 7 34.59 16.28 10.36
CA SER A 7 33.80 15.04 10.41
C SER A 7 32.45 15.29 11.07
N SER A 8 31.37 15.02 10.34
CA SER A 8 30.01 14.94 10.88
C SER A 8 29.80 13.60 11.58
N THR A 9 29.53 13.64 12.88
CA THR A 9 29.16 12.47 13.68
C THR A 9 27.64 12.30 13.62
N ALA A 10 27.17 11.24 12.96
CA ALA A 10 25.75 10.88 12.95
C ALA A 10 25.38 10.16 14.25
N ILE A 11 24.38 10.69 14.97
CA ILE A 11 23.79 10.05 16.15
C ILE A 11 22.61 9.20 15.68
N VAL A 12 22.74 7.88 15.79
CA VAL A 12 21.66 6.92 15.54
C VAL A 12 20.89 6.70 16.83
N LEU A 13 19.63 7.15 16.87
CA LEU A 13 18.68 6.90 17.96
C LEU A 13 17.87 5.64 17.64
N PHE A 14 18.06 4.58 18.44
CA PHE A 14 17.24 3.38 18.41
C PHE A 14 16.00 3.58 19.28
N CYS A 15 14.82 3.65 18.65
CA CYS A 15 13.53 3.55 19.34
C CYS A 15 13.11 2.07 19.43
N ALA A 16 13.17 1.49 20.62
CA ALA A 16 12.60 0.18 20.91
C ALA A 16 11.11 0.34 21.27
N GLY A 17 10.22 0.04 20.31
CA GLY A 17 8.77 0.00 20.53
C GLY A 17 8.31 -1.42 20.91
N THR A 18 7.72 -1.58 22.09
CA THR A 18 7.13 -2.85 22.57
C THR A 18 5.69 -2.95 22.08
N ILE A 19 5.38 -3.92 21.22
CA ILE A 19 4.01 -4.19 20.75
C ILE A 19 3.30 -5.11 21.74
N ALA A 20 2.23 -4.63 22.36
CA ALA A 20 1.30 -5.44 23.14
C ALA A 20 0.24 -6.04 22.19
N ARG A 21 0.20 -7.38 22.07
CA ARG A 21 -0.88 -8.11 21.39
C ARG A 21 -2.11 -8.17 22.29
N LEU A 22 -3.24 -7.64 21.80
CA LEU A 22 -4.57 -7.90 22.35
C LEU A 22 -5.19 -9.08 21.58
N ASP A 23 -5.37 -10.19 22.29
CA ASP A 23 -6.05 -11.38 21.79
C ASP A 23 -7.57 -11.17 21.88
N ARG A 24 -8.27 -11.30 20.75
CA ARG A 24 -9.71 -11.07 20.63
C ARG A 24 -10.39 -12.42 20.39
N GLY A 25 -10.93 -13.00 21.46
CA GLY A 25 -11.66 -14.27 21.41
C GLY A 25 -12.96 -14.14 20.62
N GLU A 26 -13.07 -14.91 19.54
CA GLU A 26 -14.25 -14.98 18.67
C GLU A 26 -15.04 -16.26 19.00
N ASN A 27 -16.24 -16.09 19.55
CA ASN A 27 -17.20 -17.16 19.80
C ASN A 27 -17.95 -17.50 18.50
N ARG A 28 -17.61 -18.62 17.86
CA ARG A 28 -18.30 -19.14 16.68
C ARG A 28 -19.25 -20.28 17.06
N ALA A 29 -20.55 -20.06 16.83
CA ALA A 29 -21.58 -21.07 16.97
C ALA A 29 -21.57 -22.06 15.79
N SER A 30 -21.79 -23.34 16.10
CA SER A 30 -21.80 -24.47 15.15
C SER A 30 -23.11 -24.53 14.36
N PRO A 31 -23.09 -24.71 13.01
CA PRO A 31 -24.29 -25.01 12.25
C PRO A 31 -24.67 -26.49 12.39
N LYS A 32 -25.98 -26.74 12.48
CA LYS A 32 -26.58 -28.07 12.47
C LYS A 32 -26.51 -28.68 11.07
N GLU A 33 -26.08 -29.93 11.10
CA GLU A 33 -26.15 -30.99 10.09
C GLU A 33 -27.55 -31.06 9.45
N LEU A 34 -27.61 -31.01 8.12
CA LEU A 34 -28.82 -31.26 7.34
C LEU A 34 -28.54 -32.37 6.32
N ASP A 35 -29.50 -33.29 6.28
CA ASP A 35 -29.50 -34.62 5.69
C ASP A 35 -29.01 -34.75 4.24
N LYS A 36 -28.35 -35.89 4.02
CA LYS A 36 -27.93 -36.43 2.73
C LYS A 36 -28.92 -37.51 2.27
N PRO A 37 -29.45 -37.47 1.04
CA PRO A 37 -29.96 -38.67 0.41
C PRO A 37 -28.94 -39.28 -0.54
N SER A 38 -28.77 -40.58 -0.34
CA SER A 38 -28.06 -41.54 -1.19
C SER A 38 -28.89 -41.83 -2.44
N VAL A 39 -28.31 -41.67 -3.64
CA VAL A 39 -28.80 -42.32 -4.86
C VAL A 39 -27.60 -42.77 -5.70
N GLU A 40 -27.41 -44.08 -5.69
CA GLU A 40 -26.64 -44.88 -6.63
C GLU A 40 -27.25 -44.74 -8.04
N GLY A 41 -26.44 -44.50 -9.07
CA GLY A 41 -26.94 -44.37 -10.44
C GLY A 41 -25.84 -44.27 -11.48
N ARG A 42 -25.20 -45.40 -11.78
CA ARG A 42 -24.27 -45.61 -12.89
C ARG A 42 -25.05 -45.54 -14.22
N ILE A 43 -24.74 -44.57 -15.08
CA ILE A 43 -25.07 -44.58 -16.51
C ILE A 43 -23.89 -43.97 -17.28
N ASP A 44 -23.23 -44.79 -18.09
CA ASP A 44 -22.33 -44.37 -19.17
C ASP A 44 -23.18 -43.85 -20.33
N VAL A 45 -23.16 -42.55 -20.58
CA VAL A 45 -23.71 -41.94 -21.82
C VAL A 45 -22.67 -40.95 -22.35
N ALA A 46 -22.16 -41.26 -23.54
CA ALA A 46 -21.39 -40.34 -24.36
C ALA A 46 -22.27 -39.14 -24.73
N ILE A 47 -21.88 -37.94 -24.28
CA ILE A 47 -22.51 -36.69 -24.71
C ILE A 47 -21.68 -36.13 -25.87
N GLU A 48 -22.12 -36.47 -27.07
CA GLU A 48 -21.82 -35.71 -28.29
C GLU A 48 -22.56 -34.37 -28.16
N THR A 49 -21.81 -33.31 -27.86
CA THR A 49 -22.38 -31.99 -27.58
C THR A 49 -22.52 -31.22 -28.90
N LEU A 50 -23.71 -31.32 -29.52
CA LEU A 50 -24.15 -30.41 -30.58
C LEU A 50 -24.56 -29.07 -29.94
N TYR A 51 -23.66 -28.08 -29.99
CA TYR A 51 -24.03 -26.69 -29.77
C TYR A 51 -24.61 -26.08 -31.07
N PRO A 52 -25.71 -25.31 -30.99
CA PRO A 52 -26.15 -24.48 -32.10
C PRO A 52 -25.09 -23.40 -32.37
N ARG A 53 -24.61 -23.36 -33.61
CA ARG A 53 -23.76 -22.31 -34.17
C ARG A 53 -24.54 -21.00 -34.17
N VAL A 54 -24.29 -20.16 -33.18
CA VAL A 54 -24.62 -18.73 -33.23
C VAL A 54 -23.38 -18.03 -33.78
N ASP A 55 -23.48 -17.49 -34.99
CA ASP A 55 -22.42 -16.70 -35.61
C ASP A 55 -22.14 -15.45 -34.78
N PRO A 56 -20.92 -15.26 -34.23
CA PRO A 56 -20.53 -14.00 -33.61
C PRO A 56 -19.86 -13.12 -34.69
N THR A 57 -20.62 -12.72 -35.71
CA THR A 57 -20.21 -11.60 -36.56
C THR A 57 -20.75 -10.30 -35.96
N SER A 58 -20.31 -10.01 -34.74
CA SER A 58 -20.38 -8.66 -34.19
C SER A 58 -18.95 -8.21 -33.96
N THR A 59 -18.37 -7.67 -35.04
CA THR A 59 -17.11 -6.93 -35.02
C THR A 59 -17.34 -5.71 -34.14
N THR A 60 -17.15 -5.88 -32.83
CA THR A 60 -17.08 -4.77 -31.90
C THR A 60 -15.77 -4.08 -32.22
N ALA A 61 -15.82 -3.05 -33.05
CA ALA A 61 -14.66 -2.23 -33.34
C ALA A 61 -14.10 -1.75 -32.00
N SER A 62 -12.91 -2.24 -31.65
CA SER A 62 -12.12 -1.73 -30.54
C SER A 62 -11.86 -0.26 -30.82
N ARG A 63 -12.72 0.61 -30.28
CA ARG A 63 -12.52 2.04 -30.31
C ARG A 63 -11.31 2.30 -29.43
N ARG A 64 -10.14 2.46 -30.06
CA ARG A 64 -9.00 3.12 -29.43
C ARG A 64 -9.52 4.47 -28.92
N PRO A 65 -9.47 4.76 -27.60
CA PRO A 65 -9.97 6.03 -27.09
C PRO A 65 -9.23 7.16 -27.80
N THR A 66 -9.99 8.00 -28.51
CA THR A 66 -9.44 9.18 -29.19
C THR A 66 -8.82 10.11 -28.15
N THR A 67 -7.55 10.38 -28.37
CA THR A 67 -6.55 11.00 -27.50
C THR A 67 -6.87 12.45 -27.16
N SER A 68 -7.78 12.66 -26.22
CA SER A 68 -7.86 13.88 -25.44
C SER A 68 -8.31 13.44 -24.06
N THR A 69 -7.41 13.44 -23.08
CA THR A 69 -7.79 13.36 -21.66
C THR A 69 -8.08 14.79 -21.21
N PRO A 70 -9.33 15.28 -21.33
CA PRO A 70 -9.63 16.71 -21.21
C PRO A 70 -9.94 17.12 -19.77
N TYR A 71 -9.92 16.18 -18.82
CA TYR A 71 -10.42 16.43 -17.47
C TYR A 71 -9.24 16.72 -16.54
N ALA A 72 -8.91 18.01 -16.48
CA ALA A 72 -8.22 18.60 -15.34
C ALA A 72 -9.12 18.48 -14.12
N VAL A 73 -8.76 17.64 -13.16
CA VAL A 73 -9.51 17.48 -11.90
C VAL A 73 -8.75 18.17 -10.78
N PRO A 74 -9.35 19.16 -10.09
CA PRO A 74 -8.60 19.98 -9.14
C PRO A 74 -8.34 19.26 -7.82
N LEU A 75 -7.07 19.19 -7.41
CA LEU A 75 -6.65 18.92 -6.03
C LEU A 75 -6.26 20.24 -5.39
N THR A 76 -7.25 20.97 -4.89
CA THR A 76 -7.01 22.29 -4.29
C THR A 76 -6.33 22.22 -2.92
N THR A 77 -6.27 21.05 -2.31
CA THR A 77 -5.65 20.82 -0.99
C THR A 77 -4.72 19.62 -1.02
N THR A 78 -3.66 19.65 -0.22
CA THR A 78 -2.81 18.49 0.03
C THR A 78 -3.64 17.35 0.59
N PHE A 79 -3.80 16.29 -0.18
CA PHE A 79 -4.42 15.05 0.29
C PHE A 79 -3.51 14.39 1.34
N ILE A 80 -4.07 14.09 2.50
CA ILE A 80 -3.38 13.38 3.59
C ILE A 80 -4.04 12.00 3.70
N PRO A 81 -3.43 10.94 3.15
CA PRO A 81 -4.00 9.61 3.25
C PRO A 81 -3.98 9.13 4.72
N PRO A 82 -4.86 8.19 5.09
CA PRO A 82 -4.76 7.48 6.36
C PRO A 82 -3.37 6.86 6.54
N GLU A 83 -2.90 6.75 7.79
CA GLU A 83 -1.57 6.22 8.11
C GLU A 83 -1.38 4.78 7.60
N SER A 84 -2.46 4.00 7.47
CA SER A 84 -2.44 2.65 6.88
C SER A 84 -1.88 2.63 5.46
N CYS A 85 -2.03 3.71 4.68
CA CYS A 85 -1.51 3.82 3.33
C CYS A 85 0.02 3.93 3.28
N ASN A 86 0.64 4.36 4.38
CA ASN A 86 2.09 4.39 4.54
C ASN A 86 2.66 3.06 5.06
N GLN A 87 1.80 2.12 5.48
CA GLN A 87 2.22 0.81 5.98
C GLN A 87 2.46 -0.21 4.86
N ALA A 88 2.59 0.25 3.61
CA ALA A 88 2.76 -0.56 2.42
C ALA A 88 1.67 -1.65 2.31
N GLN A 89 0.41 -1.25 2.14
CA GLN A 89 -0.63 -2.20 1.75
C GLN A 89 -0.37 -2.65 0.32
N LEU A 90 0.28 -3.80 0.20
CA LEU A 90 0.68 -4.37 -1.06
C LEU A 90 -0.40 -5.31 -1.56
N THR A 91 -0.78 -5.15 -2.82
CA THR A 91 -1.75 -5.97 -3.50
C THR A 91 -1.08 -6.71 -4.66
N MET A 92 -1.37 -8.01 -4.79
CA MET A 92 -0.94 -8.81 -5.94
C MET A 92 -2.16 -9.11 -6.81
N LEU A 93 -2.10 -8.67 -8.08
CA LEU A 93 -3.21 -8.80 -9.03
C LEU A 93 -3.20 -10.17 -9.71
N SER A 94 -4.35 -10.63 -10.22
CA SER A 94 -4.53 -12.01 -10.71
C SER A 94 -4.12 -12.27 -12.17
N SER A 95 -3.95 -11.23 -12.98
CA SER A 95 -3.46 -11.27 -14.35
C SER A 95 -3.35 -9.82 -14.85
N PRO A 96 -2.45 -9.50 -15.78
CA PRO A 96 -1.32 -10.30 -16.27
C PRO A 96 -0.07 -10.07 -15.41
N GLY A 97 0.70 -11.12 -15.15
CA GLY A 97 2.05 -10.96 -14.57
C GLY A 97 2.15 -10.92 -13.05
N TYR A 98 1.04 -10.94 -12.30
CA TYR A 98 1.05 -11.02 -10.84
C TYR A 98 1.92 -9.94 -10.16
N TYR A 99 1.93 -8.74 -10.75
CA TYR A 99 2.66 -7.61 -10.22
C TYR A 99 2.14 -7.22 -8.84
N ILE A 100 3.07 -6.74 -8.01
CA ILE A 100 2.79 -6.27 -6.66
C ILE A 100 2.69 -4.76 -6.71
N TRP A 101 1.52 -4.23 -6.38
CA TRP A 101 1.22 -2.81 -6.40
C TRP A 101 1.06 -2.29 -4.98
N LEU A 102 1.57 -1.08 -4.74
CA LEU A 102 1.27 -0.31 -3.56
C LEU A 102 -0.12 0.30 -3.72
N ASN A 103 -1.03 -0.07 -2.83
CA ASN A 103 -2.36 0.53 -2.69
C ASN A 103 -3.25 0.46 -3.95
N GLU A 104 -3.13 -0.54 -4.85
CA GLU A 104 -3.88 -0.59 -6.13
C GLU A 104 -5.35 -0.13 -5.98
N PRO A 105 -5.76 0.96 -6.68
CA PRO A 105 -7.11 1.49 -6.55
C PRO A 105 -8.22 0.49 -6.89
N VAL A 106 -8.04 -0.31 -7.94
CA VAL A 106 -9.03 -1.25 -8.49
C VAL A 106 -8.35 -2.60 -8.72
N PRO A 107 -8.14 -3.41 -7.68
CA PRO A 107 -7.40 -4.66 -7.80
C PRO A 107 -8.19 -5.76 -8.52
N VAL A 108 -9.52 -5.66 -8.51
CA VAL A 108 -10.42 -6.48 -9.32
C VAL A 108 -11.53 -5.63 -9.93
N PRO A 109 -12.02 -5.99 -11.12
CA PRO A 109 -13.07 -5.23 -11.80
C PRO A 109 -14.30 -5.00 -10.91
N GLY A 110 -14.79 -3.76 -10.88
CA GLY A 110 -15.97 -3.38 -10.09
C GLY A 110 -15.71 -3.15 -8.60
N THR A 111 -14.45 -3.13 -8.17
CA THR A 111 -14.07 -2.74 -6.81
C THR A 111 -13.18 -1.51 -6.80
N THR A 112 -13.36 -0.63 -5.83
CA THR A 112 -12.44 0.49 -5.56
C THR A 112 -12.15 0.45 -4.07
N ILE A 113 -10.88 0.22 -3.69
CA ILE A 113 -10.57 -0.19 -2.31
C ILE A 113 -9.46 0.60 -1.62
N SER A 114 -9.23 1.85 -2.01
CA SER A 114 -8.04 2.56 -1.53
C SER A 114 -8.37 3.99 -1.11
N ASP A 115 -8.45 4.23 0.19
CA ASP A 115 -8.47 5.58 0.78
C ASP A 115 -7.09 6.26 0.68
N CYS A 116 -6.15 5.66 -0.06
CA CYS A 116 -4.77 6.15 -0.21
C CYS A 116 -4.59 7.11 -1.39
N TYR A 117 -5.64 7.34 -2.15
CA TYR A 117 -5.66 8.28 -3.26
C TYR A 117 -6.72 9.35 -3.00
N PRO A 118 -6.52 10.57 -3.54
CA PRO A 118 -7.57 11.57 -3.52
C PRO A 118 -8.87 11.04 -4.15
N PRO A 119 -10.05 11.33 -3.59
CA PRO A 119 -11.31 10.85 -4.14
C PRO A 119 -11.54 11.31 -5.59
N GLU A 120 -11.07 12.51 -5.93
CA GLU A 120 -11.09 13.05 -7.30
C GLU A 120 -10.24 12.23 -8.26
N PHE A 121 -9.12 11.66 -7.79
CA PHE A 121 -8.30 10.76 -8.60
C PHE A 121 -9.05 9.45 -8.85
N LEU A 122 -9.68 8.89 -7.82
CA LEU A 122 -10.42 7.63 -7.90
C LEU A 122 -11.67 7.72 -8.78
N GLU A 123 -12.36 8.86 -8.79
CA GLU A 123 -13.57 9.09 -9.61
C GLU A 123 -13.30 8.89 -11.11
N TYR A 124 -12.10 9.26 -11.57
CA TYR A 124 -11.69 9.15 -12.97
C TYR A 124 -10.72 8.01 -13.25
N TYR A 125 -10.30 7.29 -12.21
CA TYR A 125 -9.45 6.12 -12.36
C TYR A 125 -10.20 5.02 -13.10
N THR A 126 -9.71 4.62 -14.26
CA THR A 126 -10.32 3.56 -15.05
C THR A 126 -9.28 2.52 -15.43
N THR A 127 -9.47 1.27 -14.99
CA THR A 127 -8.72 0.14 -15.52
C THR A 127 -9.20 -0.17 -16.92
N TYR A 128 -8.28 -0.36 -17.86
CA TYR A 128 -8.62 -0.80 -19.21
C TYR A 128 -7.78 -2.00 -19.61
N HIS A 129 -8.37 -2.85 -20.44
CA HIS A 129 -7.71 -4.01 -21.01
C HIS A 129 -7.42 -3.70 -22.48
N VAL A 130 -6.14 -3.72 -22.87
CA VAL A 130 -5.76 -3.66 -24.29
C VAL A 130 -6.00 -5.02 -24.92
N ASN A 131 -5.59 -6.07 -24.20
CA ASN A 131 -5.74 -7.48 -24.55
C ASN A 131 -6.11 -8.28 -23.28
N PRO A 132 -6.49 -9.57 -23.39
CA PRO A 132 -6.72 -10.41 -22.21
C PRO A 132 -5.51 -10.50 -21.26
N THR A 133 -4.32 -10.21 -21.79
CA THR A 133 -3.03 -10.28 -21.13
C THR A 133 -2.38 -8.92 -20.89
N ASP A 134 -3.05 -7.81 -21.21
CA ASP A 134 -2.48 -6.46 -21.05
C ASP A 134 -3.49 -5.57 -20.35
N VAL A 135 -3.19 -5.22 -19.10
CA VAL A 135 -3.98 -4.32 -18.27
C VAL A 135 -3.21 -3.02 -18.11
N GLY A 136 -3.92 -1.91 -18.32
CA GLY A 136 -3.42 -0.57 -18.03
C GLY A 136 -4.41 0.20 -17.18
N SER A 137 -3.96 1.37 -16.73
CA SER A 137 -4.78 2.30 -15.96
C SER A 137 -4.82 3.64 -16.66
N LEU A 138 -6.02 4.17 -16.88
CA LEU A 138 -6.22 5.56 -17.26
C LEU A 138 -6.36 6.36 -15.98
N VAL A 139 -5.46 7.33 -15.81
CA VAL A 139 -5.46 8.24 -14.65
C VAL A 139 -5.76 9.67 -15.11
N PRO A 140 -6.57 10.43 -14.34
CA PRO A 140 -6.86 11.82 -14.65
C PRO A 140 -5.60 12.68 -14.65
N LEU A 141 -5.63 13.80 -15.38
CA LEU A 141 -4.64 14.86 -15.22
C LEU A 141 -5.09 15.73 -14.03
N MET A 142 -4.32 15.75 -12.95
CA MET A 142 -4.71 16.56 -11.79
C MET A 142 -4.34 18.04 -12.04
N SER A 143 -5.24 19.00 -11.80
CA SER A 143 -4.90 20.42 -11.94
C SER A 143 -5.83 21.33 -11.12
N PRO A 144 -5.31 22.04 -10.11
CA PRO A 144 -3.90 22.05 -9.76
C PRO A 144 -3.49 20.76 -9.03
N LEU A 145 -2.21 20.40 -9.12
CA LEU A 145 -1.61 19.24 -8.48
C LEU A 145 -0.67 19.68 -7.35
N VAL A 146 -0.92 19.12 -6.17
CA VAL A 146 0.03 19.07 -5.06
C VAL A 146 0.26 17.61 -4.76
N CYS A 147 1.52 17.15 -4.69
CA CYS A 147 1.80 15.76 -4.35
C CYS A 147 1.17 15.41 -2.99
N PRO A 148 0.50 14.25 -2.87
CA PRO A 148 -0.05 13.82 -1.59
C PRO A 148 1.01 13.74 -0.48
N PHE A 149 0.58 13.79 0.78
CA PHE A 149 1.49 13.56 1.89
C PHE A 149 2.12 12.16 1.78
N GLY A 150 3.45 12.07 1.97
CA GLY A 150 4.20 10.82 1.76
C GLY A 150 4.62 10.57 0.31
N TRP A 151 4.39 11.53 -0.59
CA TRP A 151 4.80 11.49 -1.99
C TRP A 151 5.79 12.62 -2.31
N GLN A 152 6.63 12.41 -3.32
CA GLN A 152 7.65 13.35 -3.79
C GLN A 152 7.49 13.62 -5.29
N VAL A 153 7.89 14.82 -5.72
CA VAL A 153 7.97 15.16 -7.14
C VAL A 153 9.13 14.39 -7.76
N VAL A 154 8.86 13.64 -8.83
CA VAL A 154 9.87 12.84 -9.56
C VAL A 154 10.12 13.32 -10.98
N ALA A 155 9.18 14.04 -11.58
CA ALA A 155 9.36 14.69 -12.87
C ALA A 155 8.74 16.09 -12.82
N ASN A 156 9.40 17.06 -13.45
CA ASN A 156 8.96 18.46 -13.49
C ASN A 156 9.38 19.10 -14.83
N THR A 157 8.39 19.45 -15.65
CA THR A 157 8.60 20.06 -16.97
C THR A 157 7.66 21.27 -17.12
N GLY A 158 8.19 22.47 -16.89
CA GLY A 158 7.38 23.69 -16.87
C GLY A 158 6.43 23.70 -15.68
N ASP A 159 5.12 23.76 -15.95
CA ASP A 159 4.09 23.67 -14.91
C ASP A 159 3.60 22.23 -14.70
N TYR A 160 4.06 21.27 -15.52
CA TYR A 160 3.70 19.85 -15.37
C TYR A 160 4.60 19.18 -14.33
N GLN A 161 4.00 18.41 -13.42
CA GLN A 161 4.74 17.61 -12.46
C GLN A 161 4.14 16.20 -12.32
N ALA A 162 4.97 15.27 -11.87
CA ALA A 162 4.57 13.91 -11.52
C ALA A 162 5.06 13.54 -10.12
N CYS A 163 4.24 12.80 -9.40
CA CYS A 163 4.47 12.40 -8.01
C CYS A 163 4.59 10.89 -7.90
N CYS A 164 5.57 10.43 -7.10
CA CYS A 164 5.70 9.04 -6.64
C CYS A 164 5.74 8.97 -5.11
N PRO A 165 5.46 7.83 -4.48
CA PRO A 165 5.68 7.66 -3.04
C PRO A 165 7.14 7.96 -2.68
N VAL A 166 7.39 8.48 -1.49
CA VAL A 166 8.76 8.73 -1.00
C VAL A 166 9.53 7.41 -0.95
N GLY A 167 10.76 7.43 -1.48
CA GLY A 167 11.62 6.24 -1.57
C GLY A 167 11.39 5.35 -2.79
N TYR A 168 10.42 5.70 -3.64
CA TYR A 168 10.24 5.04 -4.94
C TYR A 168 11.03 5.79 -6.01
N ASP A 169 11.67 5.03 -6.89
CA ASP A 169 12.24 5.51 -8.14
C ASP A 169 11.14 5.63 -9.20
N PHE A 170 11.41 6.43 -10.24
CA PHE A 170 10.48 6.68 -11.32
C PHE A 170 11.05 6.17 -12.65
N THR A 171 10.25 5.37 -13.36
CA THR A 171 10.54 4.97 -14.75
C THR A 171 9.58 5.70 -15.69
N GLU A 172 10.14 6.53 -16.57
CA GLU A 172 9.40 7.20 -17.63
C GLU A 172 8.80 6.18 -18.63
N PRO A 173 7.64 6.47 -19.23
CA PRO A 173 7.10 5.66 -20.30
C PRO A 173 8.04 5.70 -21.51
N LYS A 174 8.30 4.55 -22.14
CA LYS A 174 9.15 4.46 -23.35
C LYS A 174 8.57 5.24 -24.52
N THR A 175 7.24 5.34 -24.59
CA THR A 175 6.52 6.16 -25.57
C THR A 175 5.49 7.03 -24.86
N ALA A 176 5.64 8.35 -24.97
CA ALA A 176 4.66 9.28 -24.44
C ALA A 176 3.37 9.18 -25.27
N ILE A 177 2.29 8.73 -24.63
CA ILE A 177 0.95 8.65 -25.24
C ILE A 177 0.40 10.06 -25.46
N ASP A 178 0.66 10.96 -24.52
CA ASP A 178 0.32 12.38 -24.59
C ASP A 178 1.62 13.21 -24.44
N PRO A 179 2.06 13.94 -25.48
CA PRO A 179 3.26 14.76 -25.43
C PRO A 179 3.23 15.85 -24.34
N ASN A 180 2.05 16.26 -23.88
CA ASN A 180 1.90 17.24 -22.80
C ASN A 180 1.93 16.60 -21.41
N ARG A 181 1.93 15.26 -21.33
CA ARG A 181 2.02 14.50 -20.09
C ARG A 181 3.17 13.49 -20.18
N PRO A 182 4.43 13.95 -20.13
CA PRO A 182 5.59 13.08 -20.35
C PRO A 182 5.72 11.95 -19.32
N ALA A 183 5.12 12.07 -18.12
CA ALA A 183 5.11 10.99 -17.13
C ALA A 183 3.87 10.09 -17.20
N TYR A 184 2.91 10.39 -18.09
CA TYR A 184 1.68 9.59 -18.21
C TYR A 184 1.96 8.21 -18.79
N GLY A 185 1.57 7.18 -18.03
CA GLY A 185 1.91 5.78 -18.32
C GLY A 185 3.29 5.37 -17.80
N GLY A 186 3.99 6.26 -17.08
CA GLY A 186 5.17 5.88 -16.29
C GLY A 186 4.79 5.10 -15.03
N THR A 187 5.80 4.54 -14.38
CA THR A 187 5.61 3.68 -13.20
C THR A 187 6.60 4.04 -12.11
N CYS A 188 6.11 4.21 -10.88
CA CYS A 188 6.95 4.29 -9.70
C CYS A 188 7.31 2.88 -9.23
N TYR A 189 8.52 2.64 -8.75
CA TYR A 189 8.92 1.32 -8.24
C TYR A 189 9.84 1.44 -7.03
N SER A 190 9.82 0.43 -6.16
CA SER A 190 10.81 0.26 -5.10
C SER A 190 11.33 -1.17 -5.13
N GLU A 191 12.64 -1.33 -5.32
CA GLU A 191 13.30 -2.63 -5.23
C GLU A 191 13.35 -3.12 -3.78
N TRP A 192 13.23 -4.43 -3.62
CA TRP A 192 13.28 -5.10 -2.33
C TRP A 192 14.66 -5.69 -2.12
N PRO A 193 15.25 -5.53 -0.92
CA PRO A 193 16.46 -6.26 -0.57
C PRO A 193 16.27 -7.76 -0.75
N LEU A 194 17.30 -8.44 -1.28
CA LEU A 194 17.30 -9.89 -1.43
C LEU A 194 17.00 -10.55 -0.08
N SER A 195 16.15 -11.58 -0.08
CA SER A 195 15.68 -12.30 1.10
C SER A 195 14.79 -11.50 2.07
N SER A 196 14.38 -10.28 1.71
CA SER A 196 13.33 -9.59 2.46
C SER A 196 11.97 -10.25 2.23
N SER A 197 11.10 -10.29 3.25
CA SER A 197 9.77 -10.87 3.16
C SER A 197 8.70 -9.91 3.66
N THR A 198 7.53 -9.92 3.04
CA THR A 198 6.36 -9.17 3.52
C THR A 198 5.05 -9.87 3.17
N TYR A 199 3.99 -9.53 3.88
CA TYR A 199 2.65 -10.00 3.57
C TYR A 199 2.02 -9.15 2.47
N ILE A 200 1.33 -9.81 1.54
CA ILE A 200 0.68 -9.19 0.39
C ILE A 200 -0.75 -9.72 0.30
N GLU A 201 -1.70 -8.83 0.03
CA GLU A 201 -3.07 -9.20 -0.29
C GLU A 201 -3.16 -9.70 -1.73
N LYS A 202 -3.45 -10.98 -1.90
CA LYS A 202 -3.59 -11.60 -3.21
C LYS A 202 -5.02 -11.50 -3.68
N TYR A 203 -5.22 -10.88 -4.82
CA TYR A 203 -6.50 -10.83 -5.50
C TYR A 203 -6.60 -11.94 -6.54
N GLY A 204 -7.81 -12.50 -6.67
CA GLY A 204 -8.22 -13.39 -7.75
C GLY A 204 -8.80 -12.57 -8.90
N SER A 205 -9.50 -13.20 -9.84
CA SER A 205 -10.14 -12.47 -10.96
C SER A 205 -11.37 -11.66 -10.54
N ALA A 206 -11.98 -11.96 -9.39
CA ALA A 206 -13.24 -11.38 -8.97
C ALA A 206 -13.26 -10.85 -7.52
N SER A 207 -12.32 -11.27 -6.66
CA SER A 207 -12.30 -10.85 -5.24
C SER A 207 -10.94 -11.11 -4.58
N LEU A 208 -10.77 -10.58 -3.36
CA LEU A 208 -9.64 -10.90 -2.49
C LEU A 208 -9.60 -12.41 -2.23
N SER A 209 -8.50 -13.05 -2.60
CA SER A 209 -8.29 -14.49 -2.40
C SER A 209 -7.63 -14.80 -1.05
N GLY A 210 -6.92 -13.84 -0.44
CA GLY A 210 -6.31 -13.97 0.88
C GLY A 210 -5.01 -13.18 1.01
N SER A 211 -4.27 -13.38 2.10
CA SER A 211 -2.94 -12.79 2.28
C SER A 211 -1.86 -13.87 2.20
N ILE A 212 -0.76 -13.57 1.52
CA ILE A 212 0.37 -14.49 1.35
C ILE A 212 1.68 -13.82 1.78
N LEU A 213 2.63 -14.61 2.30
CA LEU A 213 3.98 -14.15 2.59
C LEU A 213 4.84 -14.35 1.34
N ILE A 214 5.43 -13.27 0.83
CA ILE A 214 6.32 -13.30 -0.32
C ILE A 214 7.71 -12.89 0.12
N THR A 215 8.72 -13.56 -0.43
CA THR A 215 10.14 -13.29 -0.19
C THR A 215 10.83 -12.92 -1.49
N ALA A 216 11.56 -11.81 -1.51
CA ALA A 216 12.37 -11.39 -2.64
C ALA A 216 13.48 -12.42 -2.91
N SER A 217 13.31 -13.21 -3.97
CA SER A 217 14.25 -14.26 -4.37
C SER A 217 15.31 -13.80 -5.38
N THR A 218 15.12 -12.62 -5.96
CA THR A 218 16.04 -12.02 -6.94
C THR A 218 16.36 -10.59 -6.53
N SER A 219 17.48 -10.05 -7.02
CA SER A 219 17.92 -8.69 -6.71
C SER A 219 17.08 -7.60 -7.41
N LYS A 220 16.21 -7.97 -8.36
CA LYS A 220 15.32 -7.05 -9.09
C LYS A 220 13.85 -7.25 -8.71
N PHE A 221 13.62 -7.83 -7.55
CA PHE A 221 12.27 -7.97 -7.02
C PHE A 221 11.78 -6.59 -6.59
N ALA A 222 10.67 -6.11 -7.13
CA ALA A 222 10.16 -4.77 -6.85
C ALA A 222 8.65 -4.79 -6.67
N ASN A 223 8.16 -3.79 -5.95
CA ASN A 223 6.76 -3.40 -6.01
C ASN A 223 6.61 -2.11 -6.81
N TYR A 224 5.40 -1.85 -7.29
CA TYR A 224 5.08 -0.75 -8.18
C TYR A 224 4.06 0.18 -7.55
N ALA A 225 3.99 1.41 -7.99
CA ALA A 225 2.93 2.34 -7.62
C ALA A 225 2.54 3.19 -8.84
N HIS A 226 1.27 3.61 -8.86
CA HIS A 226 0.77 4.53 -9.87
C HIS A 226 1.42 5.90 -9.71
N VAL A 227 1.81 6.49 -10.84
CA VAL A 227 2.22 7.89 -10.90
C VAL A 227 0.99 8.77 -10.81
N ILE A 228 1.04 9.82 -9.98
CA ILE A 228 0.03 10.88 -9.98
C ILE A 228 0.64 12.09 -10.69
N ASP A 229 0.13 12.44 -11.85
CA ASP A 229 0.63 13.57 -12.64
C ASP A 229 -0.42 14.65 -12.89
N GLY A 230 0.05 15.83 -13.27
CA GLY A 230 -0.78 17.01 -13.24
C GLY A 230 -0.05 18.30 -13.51
N ILE A 231 -0.80 19.39 -13.48
CA ILE A 231 -0.26 20.75 -13.55
C ILE A 231 -0.10 21.24 -12.11
N ALA A 232 1.12 21.53 -11.70
CA ALA A 232 1.44 22.05 -10.39
C ALA A 232 0.55 23.26 -10.06
N VAL A 233 0.18 23.42 -8.78
CA VAL A 233 -0.24 24.75 -8.31
C VAL A 233 0.93 25.66 -8.65
N SER A 234 0.75 26.61 -9.58
CA SER A 234 1.69 27.71 -9.69
C SER A 234 1.66 28.40 -8.34
N THR A 235 2.60 28.05 -7.47
CA THR A 235 3.12 29.01 -6.53
C THR A 235 3.77 30.02 -7.45
N SER A 236 2.96 30.94 -7.99
CA SER A 236 3.40 32.29 -8.22
C SER A 236 3.90 32.69 -6.85
N THR A 237 5.15 32.33 -6.56
CA THR A 237 5.99 33.03 -5.64
C THR A 237 5.75 34.43 -6.15
N THR A 238 4.90 35.16 -5.46
CA THR A 238 4.89 36.59 -5.59
C THR A 238 6.26 36.89 -5.02
N THR A 239 7.30 36.74 -5.87
CA THR A 239 8.33 37.73 -5.99
C THR A 239 7.51 38.99 -6.14
N LEU A 240 7.15 39.55 -4.98
CA LEU A 240 7.26 40.95 -4.75
C LEU A 240 8.65 41.22 -5.31
N SER A 241 8.68 41.57 -6.60
CA SER A 241 9.65 42.49 -7.13
C SER A 241 9.49 43.67 -6.21
N ALA A 242 10.19 43.58 -5.08
CA ALA A 242 10.66 44.72 -4.35
C ALA A 242 11.34 45.51 -5.45
N GLN A 243 10.60 46.50 -5.98
CA GLN A 243 11.19 47.65 -6.59
C GLN A 243 12.35 47.97 -5.68
N ARG A 244 13.54 47.75 -6.22
CA ARG A 244 14.81 48.06 -5.60
C ARG A 244 14.89 49.58 -5.58
N GLU A 245 14.10 50.21 -4.72
CA GLU A 245 14.50 51.46 -4.10
C GLU A 245 15.56 51.07 -3.08
N ASP A 246 16.77 51.39 -3.48
CA ASP A 246 18.00 51.40 -2.70
C ASP A 246 17.73 52.00 -1.30
N SER A 247 17.38 51.15 -0.35
CA SER A 247 17.30 51.51 1.06
C SER A 247 17.63 50.27 1.87
N GLU A 248 18.87 50.25 2.34
CA GLU A 248 19.43 49.32 3.31
C GLU A 248 18.57 49.24 4.57
N HIS A 249 17.56 48.37 4.60
CA HIS A 249 16.89 48.00 5.83
C HIS A 249 17.04 46.51 6.09
N HIS A 250 18.12 46.17 6.79
CA HIS A 250 18.24 44.92 7.52
C HIS A 250 16.99 44.75 8.39
N THR A 251 16.12 43.79 8.06
CA THR A 251 15.11 43.26 8.98
C THR A 251 15.82 42.42 10.05
N SER A 252 16.60 43.13 10.87
CA SER A 252 17.04 42.68 12.17
C SER A 252 15.78 42.39 12.98
N LEU A 253 15.38 41.13 13.06
CA LEU A 253 14.45 40.67 14.08
C LEU A 253 14.93 41.25 15.41
N ALA A 254 14.07 42.00 16.09
CA ALA A 254 14.42 42.63 17.37
C ALA A 254 15.08 41.55 18.25
N PRO A 255 16.30 41.77 18.78
CA PRO A 255 17.06 40.75 19.52
C PRO A 255 16.25 40.05 20.62
N GLY A 256 15.22 40.73 21.15
CA GLY A 256 14.27 40.16 22.11
C GLY A 256 13.39 39.02 21.59
N ALA A 257 13.07 38.97 20.29
CA ALA A 257 12.22 37.91 19.72
C ALA A 257 12.93 36.56 19.71
N ILE A 258 14.22 36.54 19.36
CA ILE A 258 15.05 35.33 19.34
C ILE A 258 15.26 34.84 20.79
N ALA A 259 15.50 35.75 21.73
CA ALA A 259 15.65 35.41 23.15
C ALA A 259 14.37 34.79 23.73
N GLY A 260 13.19 35.30 23.34
CA GLY A 260 11.90 34.78 23.80
C GLY A 260 11.65 33.32 23.39
N ILE A 261 12.00 32.95 22.15
CA ILE A 261 11.81 31.59 21.64
C ILE A 261 12.68 30.59 22.41
N VAL A 262 13.96 30.93 22.67
CA VAL A 262 14.89 30.03 23.37
C VAL A 262 14.43 29.78 24.81
N VAL A 263 14.01 30.83 25.53
CA VAL A 263 13.51 30.68 26.91
C VAL A 263 12.22 29.84 26.94
N GLY A 264 11.32 30.04 25.97
CA GLY A 264 10.11 29.25 25.82
C GLY A 264 10.38 27.75 25.62
N VAL A 265 11.32 27.40 24.75
CA VAL A 265 11.68 25.99 24.48
C VAL A 265 12.30 25.33 25.72
N VAL A 266 13.20 26.02 26.42
CA VAL A 266 13.83 25.48 27.64
C VAL A 266 12.80 25.24 28.75
N ALA A 267 11.86 26.17 28.95
CA ALA A 267 10.78 26.00 29.93
C ALA A 267 9.84 24.84 29.58
N ALA A 268 9.47 24.70 28.31
CA ALA A 268 8.61 23.61 27.84
C ALA A 268 9.26 22.23 28.03
N VAL A 269 10.55 22.09 27.69
CA VAL A 269 11.29 20.84 27.90
C VAL A 269 11.40 20.50 29.40
N GLY A 270 11.65 21.51 30.26
CA GLY A 270 11.69 21.31 31.71
C GLY A 270 10.36 20.81 32.31
N LEU A 271 9.23 21.37 31.85
CA LEU A 271 7.90 20.94 32.29
C LEU A 271 7.57 19.52 31.83
N LEU A 272 7.92 19.17 30.58
CA LEU A 272 7.73 17.81 30.06
C LEU A 272 8.54 16.77 30.84
N ALA A 273 9.83 17.04 31.08
CA ALA A 273 10.69 16.15 31.85
C ALA A 273 10.18 15.96 33.28
N THR A 274 9.73 17.04 33.93
CA THR A 274 9.13 16.98 35.28
C THR A 274 7.83 16.16 35.29
N GLY A 275 6.97 16.33 34.28
CA GLY A 275 5.75 15.56 34.11
C GLY A 275 6.01 14.06 33.97
N VAL A 276 6.94 13.67 33.10
CA VAL A 276 7.35 12.27 32.93
C VAL A 276 7.92 11.68 34.21
N TYR A 277 8.75 12.44 34.93
CA TYR A 277 9.33 12.00 36.21
C TYR A 277 8.26 11.75 37.28
N LEU A 278 7.30 12.67 37.45
CA LEU A 278 6.21 12.52 38.42
C LEU A 278 5.27 11.36 38.06
N TYR A 279 5.00 11.16 36.77
CA TYR A 279 4.21 10.03 36.29
C TYR A 279 4.90 8.69 36.58
N ALA A 280 6.19 8.57 36.25
CA ALA A 280 6.98 7.36 36.54
C ALA A 280 7.04 7.07 38.04
N ARG A 281 7.20 8.10 38.89
CA ARG A 281 7.21 7.96 40.35
C ARG A 281 5.87 7.43 40.88
N ARG A 282 4.73 7.96 40.39
CA ARG A 282 3.40 7.46 40.77
C ARG A 282 3.18 6.01 40.33
N HIS A 283 3.66 5.64 39.13
CA HIS A 283 3.52 4.28 38.65
C HIS A 283 4.29 3.27 39.53
N ARG A 284 5.51 3.64 39.98
CA ARG A 284 6.30 2.80 40.89
C ARG A 284 5.62 2.59 42.25
N GLN A 285 4.87 3.57 42.76
CA GLN A 285 4.14 3.42 44.02
C GLN A 285 3.00 2.41 43.93
N LYS A 286 2.33 2.29 42.78
CA LYS A 286 1.26 1.31 42.57
C LYS A 286 1.78 -0.13 42.52
N LEU A 287 2.96 -0.35 41.93
CA LEU A 287 3.55 -1.69 41.81
C LEU A 287 4.01 -2.28 43.15
N ASN A 288 4.28 -1.44 44.16
CA ASN A 288 4.66 -1.90 45.49
C ASN A 288 3.46 -2.19 46.42
N GLN A 289 2.22 -1.98 45.96
CA GLN A 289 1.05 -2.49 46.66
C GLN A 289 0.88 -3.96 46.32
N ILE A 290 1.53 -4.82 47.11
CA ILE A 290 1.31 -6.27 47.11
C ILE A 290 -0.18 -6.50 47.39
N PRO A 291 -0.95 -7.09 46.46
CA PRO A 291 -2.34 -7.42 46.73
C PRO A 291 -2.43 -8.36 47.93
N PRO A 292 -3.33 -8.12 48.90
CA PRO A 292 -3.52 -9.03 50.01
C PRO A 292 -3.87 -10.42 49.48
N ALA A 293 -3.24 -11.44 50.03
CA ALA A 293 -3.38 -12.83 49.60
C ALA A 293 -4.87 -13.21 49.50
N PRO A 294 -5.32 -13.77 48.37
CA PRO A 294 -6.72 -14.17 48.21
C PRO A 294 -7.08 -15.24 49.25
N LEU A 295 -8.20 -15.00 49.94
CA LEU A 295 -8.79 -15.94 50.89
C LEU A 295 -9.11 -17.28 50.21
N PRO A 296 -8.87 -18.42 50.89
CA PRO A 296 -9.16 -19.74 50.36
C PRO A 296 -10.65 -19.89 50.05
N LYS A 297 -10.96 -20.16 48.78
CA LYS A 297 -12.31 -20.52 48.35
C LYS A 297 -12.50 -22.02 48.60
N ASN A 298 -13.54 -22.35 49.36
CA ASN A 298 -13.94 -23.72 49.65
C ASN A 298 -14.61 -24.31 48.41
N ASP A 299 -14.01 -25.36 47.86
CA ASP A 299 -14.55 -26.14 46.74
C ASP A 299 -15.82 -26.88 47.19
N VAL A 300 -16.94 -26.59 46.53
CA VAL A 300 -18.14 -27.44 46.56
C VAL A 300 -18.10 -28.33 45.33
N THR A 301 -17.72 -29.58 45.56
CA THR A 301 -17.74 -30.69 44.61
C THR A 301 -19.16 -30.95 44.10
N PHE A 302 -19.41 -30.75 42.81
CA PHE A 302 -20.56 -31.33 42.12
C PHE A 302 -20.09 -32.50 41.24
N THR A 303 -20.48 -33.69 41.68
CA THR A 303 -20.31 -34.97 41.00
C THR A 303 -21.22 -35.02 39.78
N THR A 304 -20.66 -34.99 38.57
CA THR A 304 -21.39 -35.32 37.35
C THR A 304 -20.82 -36.58 36.72
N THR A 305 -21.71 -37.56 36.67
CA THR A 305 -21.62 -38.95 36.19
C THR A 305 -20.91 -39.13 34.86
N SER A 306 -19.99 -40.09 34.85
CA SER A 306 -19.25 -40.63 33.71
C SER A 306 -20.05 -41.64 32.89
N SER A 307 -19.89 -41.61 31.56
CA SER A 307 -20.06 -42.77 30.68
C SER A 307 -18.81 -42.93 29.80
N PRO A 308 -18.28 -44.16 29.61
CA PRO A 308 -17.03 -44.36 28.90
C PRO A 308 -17.28 -44.66 27.42
N ILE A 309 -16.84 -43.76 26.53
CA ILE A 309 -16.65 -44.10 25.10
C ILE A 309 -15.16 -44.23 24.86
N LYS A 310 -14.71 -45.48 24.77
CA LYS A 310 -13.41 -45.85 24.21
C LYS A 310 -13.38 -45.37 22.75
N LYS A 311 -12.52 -44.40 22.44
CA LYS A 311 -12.00 -44.22 21.08
C LYS A 311 -10.48 -44.25 21.12
N SER A 312 -9.98 -45.07 20.19
CA SER A 312 -8.60 -45.46 19.97
C SER A 312 -7.70 -44.25 19.76
N LEU A 313 -6.61 -44.21 20.54
CA LEU A 313 -5.44 -43.38 20.29
C LEU A 313 -4.77 -43.89 19.00
N ASN A 314 -4.88 -43.14 17.92
CA ASN A 314 -3.93 -43.21 16.81
C ASN A 314 -3.09 -41.94 16.84
N SER A 315 -1.78 -42.19 17.00
CA SER A 315 -0.57 -41.41 16.73
C SER A 315 -0.67 -39.94 16.28
N PRO A 316 0.21 -39.06 16.80
CA PRO A 316 0.42 -37.73 16.24
C PRO A 316 1.24 -37.85 14.95
N ALA A 317 0.57 -37.83 13.81
CA ALA A 317 1.21 -37.44 12.56
C ALA A 317 1.29 -35.91 12.56
N GLU A 318 2.51 -35.40 12.72
CA GLU A 318 3.08 -34.45 11.78
C GLU A 318 2.13 -33.31 11.37
N ILE A 319 2.17 -32.21 12.14
CA ILE A 319 1.76 -30.91 11.62
C ILE A 319 2.84 -30.53 10.61
N GLU A 320 2.65 -31.02 9.40
CA GLU A 320 3.37 -30.62 8.21
C GLU A 320 3.06 -29.14 7.99
N GLN A 321 4.01 -28.33 8.44
CA GLN A 321 4.19 -26.95 8.05
C GLN A 321 4.11 -26.91 6.53
N THR A 322 2.97 -26.48 5.98
CA THR A 322 2.77 -26.35 4.53
C THR A 322 3.57 -25.13 4.05
N HIS A 323 4.90 -25.24 4.12
CA HIS A 323 5.78 -24.62 3.16
C HIS A 323 5.47 -25.30 1.84
N ALA A 324 4.39 -24.85 1.19
CA ALA A 324 4.23 -25.08 -0.24
C ALA A 324 5.44 -24.41 -0.89
N ALA A 325 6.50 -25.18 -1.08
CA ALA A 325 7.55 -24.90 -2.03
C ALA A 325 6.86 -24.82 -3.39
N TYR A 326 6.40 -23.61 -3.75
CA TYR A 326 6.13 -23.20 -5.12
C TYR A 326 7.50 -23.15 -5.84
N SER A 327 8.12 -24.32 -6.02
CA SER A 327 9.41 -24.45 -6.69
C SER A 327 9.27 -24.79 -8.18
N GLU A 328 8.06 -24.95 -8.75
CA GLU A 328 7.93 -25.46 -10.13
C GLU A 328 6.95 -24.72 -11.06
N MET A 329 6.44 -23.52 -10.71
CA MET A 329 5.67 -22.72 -11.68
C MET A 329 6.43 -21.55 -12.32
N TYR A 330 7.73 -21.40 -12.09
CA TYR A 330 8.47 -20.19 -12.52
C TYR A 330 9.89 -20.46 -13.06
N ALA A 331 10.15 -21.62 -13.68
CA ALA A 331 11.38 -21.84 -14.46
C ALA A 331 11.30 -21.31 -15.91
N GLY A 332 10.15 -20.75 -16.33
CA GLY A 332 9.92 -20.25 -17.68
C GLY A 332 9.39 -18.81 -17.76
N SER A 333 9.22 -18.12 -16.63
CA SER A 333 8.96 -16.69 -16.66
C SER A 333 10.30 -16.00 -16.82
N HIS A 334 10.65 -15.71 -18.06
CA HIS A 334 11.49 -14.57 -18.36
C HIS A 334 11.06 -13.44 -17.42
N ALA A 335 12.02 -12.79 -16.76
CA ALA A 335 11.80 -11.41 -16.36
C ALA A 335 11.41 -10.71 -17.66
N HIS A 336 10.11 -10.59 -17.91
CA HIS A 336 9.61 -9.58 -18.81
C HIS A 336 10.04 -8.31 -18.10
N GLU A 337 11.24 -7.85 -18.48
CA GLU A 337 11.56 -6.44 -18.52
C GLU A 337 10.28 -5.78 -18.98
N LEU A 338 9.60 -5.13 -18.04
CA LEU A 338 8.42 -4.35 -18.32
C LEU A 338 8.89 -3.37 -19.40
N ASP A 339 8.55 -3.68 -20.65
CA ASP A 339 8.54 -2.73 -21.74
C ASP A 339 7.42 -1.78 -21.36
N ALA A 340 7.72 -0.86 -20.43
CA ALA A 340 6.85 0.20 -19.97
C ALA A 340 6.51 1.04 -21.21
N GLY A 341 5.47 0.64 -21.95
CA GLY A 341 5.05 1.31 -23.16
C GLY A 341 4.95 0.50 -24.45
N HIS A 342 4.86 -0.84 -24.45
CA HIS A 342 4.38 -1.55 -25.65
C HIS A 342 2.84 -1.56 -25.73
N MET A 343 2.24 -0.40 -26.00
CA MET A 343 0.97 -0.43 -26.71
C MET A 343 1.26 -0.69 -28.20
N PRO A 344 0.60 -1.66 -28.86
CA PRO A 344 0.80 -1.87 -30.29
C PRO A 344 0.41 -0.60 -31.05
N ILE A 345 1.41 0.02 -31.69
CA ILE A 345 1.20 1.03 -32.71
C ILE A 345 0.97 0.26 -34.00
N GLU A 346 -0.29 -0.06 -34.31
CA GLU A 346 -0.64 -0.35 -35.69
C GLU A 346 -0.41 0.93 -36.50
N LYS A 347 0.48 0.84 -37.49
CA LYS A 347 0.68 1.88 -38.51
C LYS A 347 -0.64 2.14 -39.25
N PRO A 348 -0.89 3.38 -39.68
CA PRO A 348 -2.10 3.76 -40.41
C PRO A 348 -2.31 2.96 -41.70
#